data_AF-A0A0S6UIB1-F1
#
_entry.id   AF-A0A0S6UIB1-F1
#
_cell.length_a   1.000
_cell.length_b   1.000
_cell.length_c   1.000
_cell.angle_alpha   90.00
_cell.angle_beta   90.00
_cell.angle_gamma   90.00
#
_symmetry.space_group_name_H-M   'P 1'
#
loop_
_entity.id
_entity.type
_entity.pdbx_description
1 polymer ?
#
loop_
_entity_poly.entity_id
_entity_poly.type
_entity_poly.pdbx_seq_one_letter_code
_entity_poly.pdbx_strand_id
1 'polypeptide(L)'
;MPGYIGAIRNYACFYEGTLLVAAFNYPVRVTAYERDVLQNLLTYSRFLQLVAGQIRDTEEAFHYTIQALARAAEANDDDTGNHIVRVGSFARELARGLGCLPNFCREIALAAQMHDVGKIHIHPDILRKPGRFNPG
;
A
#
# COMPACT_ATOMS: atom_id res chain seq x y z
N MET A 1 -19.33 33.85 -12.77
CA MET A 1 -19.93 34.63 -11.67
C MET A 1 -18.80 34.97 -10.69
N PRO A 2 -18.56 36.24 -10.34
CA PRO A 2 -17.50 36.56 -9.37
C PRO A 2 -17.96 36.08 -7.99
N GLY A 3 -17.13 35.26 -7.35
CA GLY A 3 -17.44 34.70 -6.03
C GLY A 3 -17.67 35.80 -5.01
N TYR A 4 -18.78 35.73 -4.29
CA TYR A 4 -19.08 36.64 -3.19
C TYR A 4 -18.20 36.25 -1.99
N ILE A 5 -17.16 37.04 -1.71
CA ILE A 5 -16.38 36.94 -0.48
C ILE A 5 -17.03 37.89 0.53
N GLY A 6 -17.79 37.34 1.48
CA GLY A 6 -18.34 38.12 2.59
C GLY A 6 -17.24 38.61 3.54
N ALA A 7 -17.53 39.66 4.32
CA ALA A 7 -16.59 40.17 5.31
C ALA A 7 -16.32 39.12 6.42
N ILE A 8 -15.05 38.91 6.75
CA ILE A 8 -14.62 38.15 7.93
C ILE A 8 -14.74 39.08 9.14
N ARG A 9 -15.69 38.81 10.03
CA ARG A 9 -15.95 39.61 11.24
C ARG A 9 -15.16 39.12 12.44
N ASN A 10 -14.85 37.83 12.48
CA ASN A 10 -13.97 37.22 13.47
C ASN A 10 -13.39 35.92 12.90
N TYR A 11 -12.33 35.44 13.53
CA TYR A 11 -11.74 34.14 13.21
C TYR A 11 -11.06 33.52 14.43
N ALA A 12 -10.95 32.20 14.41
CA ALA A 12 -10.11 31.41 15.31
C ALA A 12 -9.15 30.61 14.43
N CYS A 13 -7.88 30.57 14.82
CA CYS A 13 -6.86 29.90 14.03
C CYS A 13 -5.96 29.07 14.94
N PHE A 14 -5.72 27.83 14.52
CA PHE A 14 -4.81 26.89 15.15
C PHE A 14 -3.79 26.44 14.14
N TYR A 15 -2.53 26.51 14.56
CA TYR A 15 -1.39 26.13 13.75
C TYR A 15 -0.48 25.24 14.58
N GLU A 16 -0.20 24.04 14.07
CA GLU A 16 0.76 23.13 14.66
C GLU A 16 1.57 22.46 13.54
N GLY A 17 2.86 22.81 13.44
CA GLY A 17 3.77 22.24 12.45
C GLY A 17 3.38 22.58 11.01
N THR A 18 2.77 21.64 10.28
CA THR A 18 2.35 21.83 8.88
C THR A 18 0.84 21.99 8.72
N LEU A 19 0.06 21.82 9.80
CA LEU A 19 -1.39 21.84 9.75
C LEU A 19 -1.93 23.18 10.28
N LEU A 20 -2.72 23.85 9.45
CA LEU A 20 -3.45 25.08 9.79
C LEU A 20 -4.95 24.78 9.75
N VAL A 21 -5.63 25.03 10.86
CA VAL A 21 -7.09 24.99 10.94
C VAL A 21 -7.59 26.37 11.31
N ALA A 22 -8.38 26.98 10.43
CA ALA A 22 -8.98 28.29 10.63
C ALA A 22 -10.51 28.19 10.53
N ALA A 23 -11.19 28.79 11.51
CA ALA A 23 -12.63 28.97 11.51
C ALA A 23 -12.93 30.46 11.39
N PHE A 24 -13.87 30.84 10.51
CA PHE A 24 -14.24 32.22 10.24
C PHE A 24 -15.70 32.48 10.63
N ASN A 25 -16.02 33.71 11.01
CA ASN A 25 -17.38 34.17 11.31
C ASN A 25 -18.11 33.33 12.37
N TYR A 26 -17.37 32.90 13.40
CA TYR A 26 -17.89 32.19 14.55
C TYR A 26 -18.93 33.05 15.29
N PRO A 27 -20.18 32.57 15.47
CA PRO A 27 -21.24 33.38 16.08
C PRO A 27 -21.06 33.61 17.59
N VAL A 28 -20.14 32.89 18.23
CA VAL A 28 -19.89 32.89 19.68
C VAL A 28 -18.45 33.32 19.96
N ARG A 29 -18.17 33.88 21.14
CA ARG A 29 -16.81 34.17 21.61
C ARG A 29 -16.02 32.86 21.71
N VAL A 30 -14.82 32.83 21.13
CA VAL A 30 -13.88 31.72 21.28
C VAL A 30 -13.39 31.67 22.73
N THR A 31 -13.66 30.58 23.41
CA THR A 31 -13.19 30.32 24.78
C THR A 31 -12.07 29.25 24.77
N ALA A 32 -11.61 28.88 25.96
CA ALA A 32 -10.67 27.76 26.10
C ALA A 32 -11.28 26.43 25.64
N TYR A 33 -12.59 26.26 25.68
CA TYR A 33 -13.25 25.03 25.24
C TYR A 33 -13.11 24.80 23.74
N GLU A 34 -13.38 25.81 22.90
CA GLU A 34 -13.24 25.69 21.44
C GLU A 34 -11.79 25.45 21.03
N ARG A 35 -10.83 26.02 21.79
CA ARG A 35 -9.40 25.72 21.63
C ARG A 35 -9.12 24.25 21.85
N ASP A 36 -9.60 23.68 22.96
CA ASP A 36 -9.36 22.29 23.31
C ASP A 36 -10.00 21.33 22.29
N VAL A 37 -11.19 21.65 21.80
CA VAL A 37 -11.86 20.88 20.73
C VAL A 37 -11.02 20.87 19.45
N LEU A 38 -10.52 22.04 19.01
CA LEU A 38 -9.70 22.14 17.80
C LEU A 38 -8.36 21.43 17.97
N GLN A 39 -7.73 21.56 19.15
CA GLN A 39 -6.49 20.86 19.47
C GLN A 39 -6.67 19.34 19.50
N ASN A 40 -7.77 18.84 20.07
CA ASN A 40 -8.09 17.42 20.04
C ASN A 40 -8.30 16.92 18.61
N LEU A 41 -9.02 17.67 17.77
CA LEU A 41 -9.24 17.31 16.37
C LEU A 41 -7.92 17.22 15.59
N LEU A 42 -7.02 18.19 15.80
CA LEU A 42 -5.67 18.18 15.20
C LEU A 42 -4.88 16.95 15.65
N THR A 43 -4.91 16.65 16.95
CA THR A 43 -4.22 15.49 17.53
C THR A 43 -4.73 14.18 16.92
N TYR A 44 -6.05 14.01 16.82
CA TYR A 44 -6.65 12.83 16.20
C TYR A 44 -6.33 12.73 14.71
N SER A 45 -6.40 13.83 13.97
CA SER A 45 -6.06 13.84 12.54
C SER A 45 -4.62 13.39 12.30
N ARG A 46 -3.67 13.91 13.09
CA ARG A 46 -2.26 13.52 13.02
C ARG A 46 -2.04 12.06 13.38
N PHE A 47 -2.71 11.57 14.43
CA PHE A 47 -2.65 10.17 14.80
C PHE A 47 -3.14 9.26 13.67
N LEU A 48 -4.28 9.59 13.04
CA LEU A 48 -4.80 8.83 11.90
C LEU A 48 -3.84 8.85 10.70
N GLN A 49 -3.20 9.99 10.43
CA GLN A 49 -2.18 10.08 9.38
C GLN A 49 -0.96 9.23 9.67
N LEU A 50 -0.47 9.22 10.91
CA LEU A 50 0.65 8.36 11.33
C LEU A 50 0.31 6.88 11.19
N VAL A 51 -0.88 6.47 11.65
CA VAL A 51 -1.34 5.08 11.53
C VAL A 51 -1.48 4.68 10.06
N ALA A 52 -2.07 5.54 9.21
CA ALA A 52 -2.19 5.28 7.79
C ALA A 52 -0.84 5.20 7.08
N GLY A 53 0.14 6.02 7.49
CA GLY A 53 1.53 5.93 7.03
C GLY A 53 2.16 4.59 7.40
N GLN A 54 2.10 4.21 8.68
CA GLN A 54 2.65 2.96 9.17
C GLN A 54 2.05 1.73 8.47
N ILE A 55 0.74 1.73 8.21
CA ILE A 55 0.08 0.65 7.45
C ILE A 55 0.68 0.53 6.05
N ARG A 56 0.85 1.65 5.34
CA ARG A 56 1.47 1.65 4.00
C ARG A 56 2.90 1.16 4.03
N ASP A 57 3.72 1.63 4.96
CA ASP A 57 5.12 1.21 5.08
C ASP A 57 5.23 -0.29 5.38
N THR A 58 4.31 -0.82 6.18
CA THR A 58 4.24 -2.26 6.49
C THR A 58 3.83 -3.08 5.27
N GLU A 59 2.85 -2.60 4.49
CA GLU A 59 2.42 -3.22 3.24
C GLU A 59 3.55 -3.23 2.19
N GLU A 60 4.27 -2.12 2.04
CA GLU A 60 5.44 -2.02 1.14
C GLU A 60 6.56 -2.97 1.56
N ALA A 61 6.88 -3.05 2.85
CA ALA A 61 7.90 -3.97 3.37
C ALA A 61 7.51 -5.45 3.15
N PHE A 62 6.23 -5.77 3.30
CA PHE A 62 5.71 -7.11 3.01
C PHE A 62 5.84 -7.46 1.52
N HIS A 63 5.45 -6.55 0.62
CA HIS A 63 5.63 -6.75 -0.83
C HIS A 63 7.11 -6.90 -1.22
N TYR A 64 7.98 -6.08 -0.65
CA TYR A 64 9.42 -6.18 -0.87
C TYR A 64 9.96 -7.55 -0.45
N THR A 65 9.51 -8.05 0.71
CA THR A 65 9.91 -9.37 1.23
C THR A 65 9.45 -10.50 0.31
N ILE A 66 8.20 -10.47 -0.17
CA ILE A 66 7.68 -11.43 -1.15
C ILE A 66 8.56 -11.44 -2.40
N GLN A 67 8.89 -10.27 -2.96
CA GLN A 67 9.72 -10.18 -4.15
C GLN A 67 11.14 -10.70 -3.91
N ALA A 68 11.72 -10.43 -2.74
CA ALA A 68 13.03 -10.94 -2.37
C ALA A 68 13.04 -12.47 -2.26
N LEU A 69 12.03 -13.06 -1.60
CA LEU A 69 11.89 -14.51 -1.48
C LEU A 69 11.67 -15.17 -2.85
N ALA A 70 10.83 -14.58 -3.69
CA ALA A 70 10.56 -15.11 -5.03
C ALA A 70 11.84 -15.12 -5.90
N ARG A 71 12.63 -14.04 -5.85
CA ARG A 71 13.95 -13.99 -6.52
C ARG A 71 14.95 -14.99 -5.95
N ALA A 72 14.93 -15.23 -4.64
CA ALA A 72 15.79 -16.22 -4.01
C ALA A 72 15.41 -17.65 -4.44
N ALA A 73 14.12 -17.94 -4.61
CA ALA A 73 13.64 -19.21 -5.16
C ALA A 73 14.11 -19.40 -6.61
N GLU A 74 14.04 -18.34 -7.43
CA GLU A 74 14.54 -18.35 -8.81
C GLU A 74 16.06 -18.49 -8.89
N ALA A 75 16.85 -18.00 -7.93
CA ALA A 75 18.30 -18.19 -7.97
C ALA A 75 18.72 -19.68 -7.93
N ASN A 76 17.82 -20.57 -7.49
CA ASN A 76 18.00 -22.02 -7.53
C ASN A 76 17.47 -22.66 -8.84
N ASP A 77 16.79 -21.91 -9.70
CA ASP A 77 16.23 -22.32 -11.00
C ASP A 77 16.95 -21.52 -12.13
N ASP A 78 17.02 -22.02 -13.36
CA ASP A 78 17.83 -21.38 -14.42
C ASP A 78 17.16 -20.16 -15.08
N ASP A 79 16.03 -19.69 -14.54
CA ASP A 79 15.23 -18.61 -15.13
C ASP A 79 15.47 -17.26 -14.43
N THR A 80 15.71 -16.23 -15.23
CA THR A 80 15.97 -14.86 -14.75
C THR A 80 14.77 -14.30 -13.98
N GLY A 81 14.99 -13.57 -12.88
CA GLY A 81 13.89 -13.10 -12.03
C GLY A 81 12.90 -12.08 -12.59
N ASN A 82 12.99 -11.83 -13.90
CA ASN A 82 11.92 -11.24 -14.68
C ASN A 82 10.76 -12.21 -14.93
N HIS A 83 10.97 -13.53 -14.84
CA HIS A 83 9.94 -14.54 -15.07
C HIS A 83 8.78 -14.40 -14.09
N ILE A 84 9.06 -14.44 -12.79
CA ILE A 84 8.04 -14.34 -11.75
C ILE A 84 7.23 -13.04 -11.85
N VAL A 85 7.88 -11.90 -12.13
CA VAL A 85 7.20 -10.61 -12.31
C VAL A 85 6.22 -10.65 -13.51
N ARG A 86 6.62 -11.31 -14.61
CA ARG A 86 5.74 -11.50 -15.78
C ARG A 86 4.55 -12.40 -15.44
N VAL A 87 4.76 -13.53 -14.74
CA VAL A 87 3.69 -14.45 -14.34
C VAL A 87 2.66 -13.73 -13.48
N GLY A 88 3.10 -12.96 -12.48
CA GLY A 88 2.18 -12.14 -11.67
C GLY A 88 1.40 -11.12 -12.50
N SER A 89 2.06 -10.47 -13.47
CA SER A 89 1.41 -9.52 -14.36
C SER A 89 0.35 -10.19 -15.24
N PHE A 90 0.64 -11.36 -15.82
CA PHE A 90 -0.32 -12.12 -16.61
C PHE A 90 -1.52 -12.57 -15.77
N ALA A 91 -1.30 -13.09 -14.56
CA ALA A 91 -2.38 -13.47 -13.65
C ALA A 91 -3.32 -12.30 -13.35
N ARG A 92 -2.76 -11.10 -13.13
CA ARG A 92 -3.54 -9.87 -12.92
C ARG A 92 -4.40 -9.51 -14.12
N GLU A 93 -3.80 -9.46 -15.32
CA GLU A 93 -4.51 -9.05 -16.54
C GLU A 93 -5.60 -10.07 -16.93
N LEU A 94 -5.35 -11.37 -16.70
CA LEU A 94 -6.36 -12.42 -16.88
C LEU A 94 -7.53 -12.24 -15.90
N ALA A 95 -7.25 -12.08 -14.60
CA ALA A 95 -8.29 -11.85 -13.60
C ALA A 95 -9.11 -10.59 -13.91
N ARG A 96 -8.47 -9.52 -14.38
CA ARG A 96 -9.15 -8.31 -14.83
C ARG A 96 -10.03 -8.57 -16.06
N GLY A 97 -9.53 -9.31 -17.04
CA GLY A 97 -10.29 -9.71 -18.23
C GLY A 97 -11.51 -10.58 -17.91
N LEU A 98 -11.47 -11.31 -16.80
CA LEU A 98 -12.58 -12.10 -16.26
C LEU A 98 -13.55 -11.29 -15.39
N GLY A 99 -13.32 -9.98 -15.21
CA GLY A 99 -14.20 -9.13 -14.42
C GLY A 99 -14.05 -9.28 -12.90
N CYS A 100 -12.93 -9.83 -12.43
CA CYS A 100 -12.67 -9.93 -10.99
C CYS A 100 -12.49 -8.56 -10.33
N LEU A 101 -12.74 -8.50 -9.01
CA LEU A 101 -12.57 -7.27 -8.24
C LEU A 101 -11.11 -6.79 -8.25
N PRO A 102 -10.85 -5.47 -8.20
CA PRO A 102 -9.50 -4.92 -8.19
C PRO A 102 -8.61 -5.48 -7.07
N ASN A 103 -9.17 -5.75 -5.88
CA ASN A 103 -8.43 -6.34 -4.77
C ASN A 103 -7.94 -7.75 -5.11
N PHE A 104 -8.84 -8.60 -5.60
CA PHE A 104 -8.49 -9.95 -6.05
C PHE A 104 -7.44 -9.95 -7.16
N CYS A 105 -7.53 -9.02 -8.11
CA CYS A 105 -6.53 -8.88 -9.17
C CYS A 105 -5.12 -8.57 -8.61
N ARG A 106 -5.02 -7.78 -7.53
CA ARG A 106 -3.73 -7.51 -6.88
C ARG A 106 -3.23 -8.71 -6.09
N GLU A 107 -4.11 -9.36 -5.34
CA GLU A 107 -3.79 -10.53 -4.53
C GLU A 107 -3.30 -11.70 -5.39
N ILE A 108 -4.00 -12.03 -6.48
CA ILE A 108 -3.63 -13.14 -7.37
C ILE A 108 -2.29 -12.90 -8.07
N ALA A 109 -1.96 -11.63 -8.37
CA ALA A 109 -0.68 -11.26 -8.97
C ALA A 109 0.49 -11.57 -8.04
N LEU A 110 0.34 -11.28 -6.75
CA LEU A 110 1.34 -11.56 -5.71
C LEU A 110 1.42 -13.05 -5.40
N ALA A 111 0.27 -13.73 -5.29
CA ALA A 111 0.22 -15.17 -5.05
C ALA A 111 0.89 -15.95 -6.20
N ALA A 112 0.65 -15.55 -7.45
CA ALA A 112 1.27 -16.17 -8.62
C ALA A 112 2.81 -15.98 -8.63
N GLN A 113 3.32 -14.87 -8.10
CA GLN A 113 4.77 -14.67 -7.95
C GLN A 113 5.39 -15.66 -6.95
N MET A 114 4.63 -16.08 -5.94
CA MET A 114 5.09 -16.98 -4.88
C MET A 114 4.95 -18.47 -5.22
N HIS A 115 4.44 -18.84 -6.39
CA HIS A 115 4.05 -20.22 -6.70
C HIS A 115 5.19 -21.24 -6.49
N ASP A 116 6.44 -20.82 -6.73
CA ASP A 116 7.64 -21.64 -6.66
C ASP A 116 8.50 -21.36 -5.41
N VAL A 117 8.02 -20.55 -4.45
CA VAL A 117 8.78 -20.23 -3.22
C VAL A 117 9.13 -21.48 -2.39
N GLY A 118 8.35 -22.55 -2.53
CA GLY A 118 8.61 -23.85 -1.90
C GLY A 118 9.90 -24.54 -2.38
N LYS A 119 10.44 -24.15 -3.54
CA LYS A 119 11.68 -24.70 -4.10
C LYS A 119 12.95 -24.19 -3.40
N ILE A 120 12.87 -23.15 -2.55
CA ILE A 120 14.03 -22.57 -1.84
C ILE A 120 14.82 -23.61 -1.03
N HIS A 121 14.17 -24.64 -0.51
CA HIS A 121 14.81 -25.69 0.31
C HIS A 121 15.24 -26.94 -0.49
N ILE A 122 15.06 -26.97 -1.81
CA ILE A 122 15.40 -28.12 -2.65
C ILE A 122 16.82 -27.97 -3.19
N HIS A 123 17.65 -28.99 -3.00
CA HIS A 123 19.04 -28.97 -3.46
C HIS A 123 19.13 -28.89 -5.00
N PRO A 124 20.06 -28.08 -5.59
CA PRO A 124 20.17 -27.90 -7.03
C PRO A 124 20.31 -29.20 -7.82
N ASP A 125 20.96 -30.22 -7.26
CA ASP A 125 21.15 -31.53 -7.92
C ASP A 125 19.84 -32.32 -8.13
N ILE A 126 18.79 -32.02 -7.34
CA ILE A 126 17.46 -32.59 -7.51
C ILE A 126 16.66 -31.79 -8.54
N LEU A 127 16.77 -30.45 -8.50
CA LEU A 127 16.11 -29.53 -9.44
C LEU A 127 16.66 -29.62 -10.87
N ARG A 128 17.98 -29.76 -11.01
CA ARG A 128 18.71 -29.78 -12.28
C ARG A 128 19.10 -31.19 -12.75
N LYS A 129 18.45 -32.23 -12.22
CA LYS A 129 18.77 -33.61 -12.62
C LYS A 129 18.56 -33.76 -14.13
N PRO A 130 19.59 -34.08 -14.93
CA PRO A 130 19.43 -34.24 -16.38
C PRO A 130 18.67 -35.54 -16.62
N GLY A 131 17.35 -35.43 -16.76
CA GLY A 131 16.45 -36.53 -17.05
C GLY A 131 15.25 -35.98 -17.81
N ARG A 132 15.02 -36.50 -19.02
CA ARG A 132 13.79 -36.20 -19.76
C ARG A 132 12.59 -36.63 -18.92
N PHE A 133 11.60 -35.75 -18.77
CA PHE A 133 10.23 -36.17 -18.48
C PHE A 133 9.76 -36.99 -19.67
N ASN A 134 9.87 -38.32 -19.57
CA ASN A 134 9.16 -39.22 -20.47
C ASN A 134 7.71 -39.35 -19.95
N PRO A 135 6.70 -38.99 -20.75
CA PRO A 135 5.33 -39.42 -20.47
C PRO A 135 5.25 -40.91 -20.79
N GLY A 136 5.25 -41.74 -19.75
CA GLY A 136 4.80 -43.13 -19.82
C GLY A 136 3.31 -43.20 -19.56
#